data_AF-A0A6J6NP26-F1
#
_entry.id   AF-A0A6J6NP26-F1
#
_cell.length_a   1.000
_cell.length_b   1.000
_cell.length_c   1.000
_cell.angle_alpha   90.00
_cell.angle_beta   90.00
_cell.angle_gamma   90.00
#
_symmetry.space_group_name_H-M   'P 1'
#
loop_
_entity.id
_entity.type
_entity.pdbx_description
1 polymer ?
#
loop_
_entity_poly.entity_id
_entity_poly.type
_entity_poly.pdbx_seq_one_letter_code
_entity_poly.pdbx_strand_id
1 'polypeptide(L)'
;MHSEMLPLRNQSQPNPLELFQIWLNLPAVDKMCEPSFTMLWAEQVPKIRRIHTDGRRVEVVVIAGAFDDTSPLHPPSNSWASKDSAEVAVWHLHLDPGTSLELPPTRSAETIRTLYVFDGDGVQIDETHLGCDTGSVLRSNDITTLQSSGGADCLVLQGRPIGEPVVRKGPFVMNDEAGLRQTFIDYQRTGFGGWPWPVDGPVHDPDRKRFAVHPNGFVEEPT
;
A
#
# COMPACT_ATOMS: atom_id res chain seq x y z
N MET A 1 -16.45 11.19 -2.30
CA MET A 1 -16.90 9.97 -3.02
C MET A 1 -15.94 9.66 -4.16
N HIS A 2 -15.72 8.39 -4.50
CA HIS A 2 -14.87 8.00 -5.65
C HIS A 2 -15.41 6.75 -6.35
N SER A 3 -14.85 6.43 -7.53
CA SER A 3 -15.06 5.17 -8.26
C SER A 3 -13.71 4.66 -8.75
N GLU A 4 -13.56 3.35 -8.83
CA GLU A 4 -12.34 2.65 -9.27
C GLU A 4 -12.70 1.77 -10.47
N MET A 5 -12.49 2.32 -11.67
CA MET A 5 -12.77 1.63 -12.94
C MET A 5 -11.47 1.13 -13.55
N LEU A 6 -11.41 -0.16 -13.90
CA LEU A 6 -10.22 -0.78 -14.47
C LEU A 6 -10.15 -0.52 -15.99
N PRO A 7 -9.01 -0.04 -16.53
CA PRO A 7 -8.91 0.25 -17.95
C PRO A 7 -8.83 -1.04 -18.78
N LEU A 8 -9.50 -1.03 -19.93
CA LEU A 8 -9.31 -2.05 -20.96
C LEU A 8 -8.08 -1.68 -21.80
N ARG A 9 -6.89 -2.18 -21.42
CA ARG A 9 -5.64 -1.86 -22.13
C ARG A 9 -5.49 -2.60 -23.46
N ASN A 10 -5.82 -3.89 -23.47
CA ASN A 10 -5.79 -4.73 -24.66
C ASN A 10 -7.21 -5.12 -25.06
N GLN A 11 -7.62 -4.79 -26.28
CA GLN A 11 -8.98 -5.10 -26.76
C GLN A 11 -9.13 -6.54 -27.26
N SER A 12 -8.03 -7.18 -27.67
CA SER A 12 -8.01 -8.51 -28.29
C SER A 12 -7.27 -9.57 -27.48
N GLN A 13 -6.72 -9.20 -26.32
CA GLN A 13 -5.97 -10.09 -25.44
C GLN A 13 -6.46 -9.95 -23.99
N PRO A 14 -6.24 -10.96 -23.14
CA PRO A 14 -6.51 -10.84 -21.72
C PRO A 14 -5.81 -9.63 -21.09
N ASN A 15 -6.46 -9.02 -20.10
CA ASN A 15 -5.89 -7.97 -19.26
C ASN A 15 -5.75 -8.53 -17.85
N PRO A 16 -4.75 -9.40 -17.58
CA PRO A 16 -4.51 -9.87 -16.22
C PRO A 16 -4.22 -8.67 -15.33
N LEU A 17 -4.83 -8.67 -14.15
CA LEU A 17 -4.66 -7.63 -13.15
C LEU A 17 -4.39 -8.30 -11.82
N GLU A 18 -3.33 -7.84 -11.18
CA GLU A 18 -3.08 -8.05 -9.76
C GLU A 18 -3.13 -6.68 -9.07
N LEU A 19 -3.97 -6.56 -8.04
CA LEU A 19 -4.22 -5.31 -7.35
C LEU A 19 -4.28 -5.55 -5.84
N PHE A 20 -3.50 -4.77 -5.11
CA PHE A 20 -3.56 -4.70 -3.66
C PHE A 20 -4.32 -3.45 -3.23
N GLN A 21 -5.38 -3.64 -2.44
CA GLN A 21 -6.09 -2.54 -1.80
C GLN A 21 -5.84 -2.59 -0.29
N ILE A 22 -5.13 -1.58 0.22
CA ILE A 22 -4.70 -1.50 1.61
C ILE A 22 -5.37 -0.30 2.26
N TRP A 23 -6.08 -0.51 3.37
CA TRP A 23 -6.71 0.56 4.13
C TRP A 23 -5.86 0.90 5.36
N LEU A 24 -5.32 2.11 5.38
CA LEU A 24 -4.69 2.67 6.58
C LEU A 24 -5.75 3.42 7.38
N ASN A 25 -5.97 3.01 8.63
CA ASN A 25 -6.87 3.73 9.52
C ASN A 25 -6.24 5.09 9.91
N LEU A 26 -7.08 6.03 10.34
CA LEU A 26 -6.68 7.31 10.88
C LEU A 26 -6.97 7.38 12.38
N PRO A 27 -6.12 8.06 13.17
CA PRO A 27 -6.45 8.37 14.56
C PRO A 27 -7.65 9.32 14.62
N ALA A 28 -8.34 9.33 15.77
CA ALA A 28 -9.60 10.03 15.98
C ALA A 28 -9.53 11.51 15.57
N VAL A 29 -8.41 12.16 15.91
CA VAL A 29 -8.16 13.58 15.61
C VAL A 29 -8.10 13.89 14.11
N ASP A 30 -7.78 12.90 13.27
CA ASP A 30 -7.61 13.06 11.82
C ASP A 30 -8.81 12.50 11.03
N LYS A 31 -9.80 11.84 11.67
CA LYS A 31 -10.92 11.17 10.96
C LYS A 31 -11.83 12.09 10.17
N MET A 32 -11.88 13.37 10.53
CA MET A 32 -12.69 14.40 9.87
C MET A 32 -11.82 15.43 9.14
N CYS A 33 -10.56 15.10 8.83
CA CYS A 33 -9.72 15.96 8.01
C CYS A 33 -10.31 16.14 6.61
N GLU A 34 -9.90 17.20 5.92
CA GLU A 34 -10.24 17.35 4.50
C GLU A 34 -9.64 16.17 3.70
N PRO A 35 -10.39 15.60 2.74
CA PRO A 35 -9.89 14.51 1.92
C PRO A 35 -8.73 15.00 1.05
N SER A 36 -7.71 14.17 0.92
CA SER A 36 -6.55 14.44 0.07
C SER A 36 -6.21 13.21 -0.77
N PHE A 37 -5.54 13.47 -1.90
CA PHE A 37 -5.11 12.46 -2.86
C PHE A 37 -3.64 12.68 -3.17
N THR A 38 -2.89 11.59 -3.35
CA THR A 38 -1.50 11.62 -3.78
C THR A 38 -1.29 10.49 -4.75
N MET A 39 -0.79 10.80 -5.94
CA MET A 39 -0.37 9.79 -6.92
C MET A 39 1.10 9.49 -6.73
N LEU A 40 1.43 8.20 -6.66
CA LEU A 40 2.82 7.73 -6.59
C LEU A 40 3.13 6.99 -7.89
N TRP A 41 3.78 7.67 -8.83
CA TRP A 41 4.11 7.09 -10.14
C TRP A 41 5.24 6.06 -10.02
N ALA A 42 5.11 4.92 -10.69
CA ALA A 42 6.06 3.81 -10.60
C ALA A 42 7.49 4.20 -11.03
N GLU A 43 7.62 5.23 -11.86
CA GLU A 43 8.87 5.83 -12.33
C GLU A 43 9.56 6.68 -11.26
N GLN A 44 8.80 7.21 -10.29
CA GLN A 44 9.27 8.08 -9.21
C GLN A 44 9.44 7.34 -7.89
N VAL A 45 8.67 6.26 -7.66
CA VAL A 45 8.80 5.43 -6.46
C VAL A 45 10.22 4.84 -6.41
N PRO A 46 10.98 5.10 -5.33
CA PRO A 46 12.36 4.63 -5.20
C PRO A 46 12.46 3.10 -5.22
N LYS A 47 13.52 2.61 -5.87
CA LYS A 47 13.80 1.17 -5.99
C LYS A 47 15.25 0.92 -5.65
N ILE A 48 15.48 0.02 -4.69
CA ILE A 48 16.82 -0.47 -4.36
C ILE A 48 17.02 -1.75 -5.18
N ARG A 49 18.10 -1.80 -5.97
CA ARG A 49 18.44 -2.97 -6.78
C ARG A 49 19.82 -3.47 -6.43
N ARG A 50 19.90 -4.73 -6.01
CA ARG A 50 21.16 -5.45 -5.81
C ARG A 50 21.26 -6.50 -6.91
N ILE A 51 22.30 -6.40 -7.75
CA ILE A 51 22.57 -7.35 -8.83
C ILE A 51 23.81 -8.15 -8.45
N HIS A 52 23.67 -9.47 -8.37
CA HIS A 52 24.74 -10.40 -8.06
C HIS A 52 25.66 -10.58 -9.27
N THR A 53 26.86 -11.14 -9.05
CA THR A 53 27.85 -11.34 -10.12
C THR A 53 27.37 -12.25 -11.24
N ASP A 54 26.40 -13.11 -10.96
CA ASP A 54 25.75 -14.02 -11.92
C ASP A 54 24.49 -13.42 -12.57
N GLY A 55 24.21 -12.14 -12.31
CA GLY A 55 23.10 -11.39 -12.91
C GLY A 55 21.78 -11.49 -12.15
N ARG A 56 21.70 -12.32 -11.09
CA ARG A 56 20.49 -12.42 -10.26
C ARG A 56 20.22 -11.15 -9.48
N ARG A 57 18.95 -10.81 -9.33
CA ARG A 57 18.47 -9.56 -8.77
C ARG A 57 17.70 -9.76 -7.46
N VAL A 58 17.93 -8.84 -6.54
CA VAL A 58 17.02 -8.51 -5.45
C VAL A 58 16.58 -7.06 -5.63
N GLU A 59 15.28 -6.81 -5.64
CA GLU A 59 14.70 -5.47 -5.75
C GLU A 59 13.75 -5.18 -4.59
N VAL A 60 13.83 -3.97 -4.04
CA VAL A 60 12.89 -3.45 -3.04
C VAL A 60 12.29 -2.17 -3.59
N VAL A 61 10.98 -2.16 -3.83
CA VAL A 61 10.19 -0.99 -4.22
C VAL A 61 9.63 -0.34 -2.96
N VAL A 62 10.05 0.90 -2.68
CA VAL A 62 9.81 1.59 -1.40
C VAL A 62 8.59 2.51 -1.51
N ILE A 63 7.38 1.94 -1.36
CA ILE A 63 6.10 2.65 -1.55
C ILE A 63 5.79 3.56 -0.34
N ALA A 64 5.98 3.05 0.87
CA ALA A 64 5.88 3.80 2.12
C ALA A 64 6.87 3.25 3.15
N GLY A 65 7.30 4.08 4.10
CA GLY A 65 8.35 3.75 5.08
C GLY A 65 9.73 3.64 4.46
N ALA A 66 10.75 4.22 5.10
CA ALA A 66 12.13 4.11 4.61
C ALA A 66 12.64 2.66 4.68
N PHE A 67 13.44 2.26 3.70
CA PHE A 67 14.19 1.00 3.71
C PHE A 67 15.67 1.32 3.55
N ASP A 68 16.50 0.87 4.50
CA ASP A 68 17.89 1.32 4.66
C ASP A 68 17.95 2.87 4.60
N ASP A 69 18.83 3.43 3.78
CA ASP A 69 18.97 4.89 3.58
C ASP A 69 18.01 5.46 2.52
N THR A 70 17.07 4.65 1.98
CA THR A 70 16.17 5.07 0.91
C THR A 70 14.82 5.52 1.49
N SER A 71 14.50 6.80 1.30
CA SER A 71 13.23 7.40 1.71
C SER A 71 12.16 7.26 0.62
N PRO A 72 10.89 6.96 0.96
CA PRO A 72 9.78 6.94 0.01
C PRO A 72 9.37 8.35 -0.43
N LEU A 73 8.46 8.43 -1.41
CA LEU A 73 7.70 9.65 -1.69
C LEU A 73 6.77 9.99 -0.51
N HIS A 74 6.37 11.26 -0.41
CA HIS A 74 5.50 11.72 0.68
C HIS A 74 4.08 11.15 0.55
N PRO A 75 3.53 10.53 1.61
CA PRO A 75 2.12 10.15 1.64
C PRO A 75 1.23 11.38 1.89
N PRO A 76 -0.12 11.24 1.78
CA PRO A 76 -1.05 12.28 2.21
C PRO A 76 -0.76 12.74 3.64
N SER A 77 -0.88 14.04 3.89
CA SER A 77 -0.43 14.71 5.12
C SER A 77 -1.07 14.15 6.41
N ASN A 78 -2.37 13.85 6.40
CA ASN A 78 -3.07 13.26 7.54
C ASN A 78 -2.96 11.71 7.61
N SER A 79 -2.35 11.06 6.62
CA SER A 79 -2.17 9.60 6.62
C SER A 79 -1.42 9.13 7.87
N TRP A 80 -1.75 7.96 8.42
CA TRP A 80 -0.91 7.36 9.46
C TRP A 80 0.53 7.15 8.99
N ALA A 81 0.74 6.94 7.69
CA ALA A 81 2.05 6.81 7.08
C ALA A 81 2.88 8.10 7.07
N SER A 82 2.28 9.28 7.29
CA SER A 82 3.02 10.55 7.36
C SER A 82 3.74 10.75 8.70
N LYS A 83 3.36 9.97 9.72
CA LYS A 83 3.91 10.07 11.07
C LYS A 83 5.09 9.12 11.19
N ASP A 84 6.30 9.65 11.38
CA ASP A 84 7.51 8.82 11.52
C ASP A 84 7.37 7.77 12.64
N SER A 85 6.79 8.16 13.78
CA SER A 85 6.53 7.27 14.92
C SER A 85 5.54 6.13 14.65
N ALA A 86 4.79 6.21 13.54
CA ALA A 86 3.87 5.16 13.12
C ALA A 86 4.58 3.97 12.47
N GLU A 87 5.85 4.13 12.05
CA GLU A 87 6.65 3.09 11.40
C GLU A 87 5.92 2.36 10.26
N VAL A 88 5.03 3.06 9.55
CA VAL A 88 4.30 2.45 8.44
C VAL A 88 5.28 2.13 7.34
N ALA A 89 5.25 0.89 6.88
CA ALA A 89 5.99 0.48 5.69
C ALA A 89 5.09 -0.32 4.74
N VAL A 90 5.22 0.00 3.46
CA VAL A 90 4.65 -0.77 2.36
C VAL A 90 5.79 -0.96 1.37
N TRP A 91 6.32 -2.18 1.32
CA TRP A 91 7.40 -2.52 0.41
C TRP A 91 6.98 -3.67 -0.48
N HIS A 92 7.29 -3.57 -1.76
CA HIS A 92 7.24 -4.72 -2.67
C HIS A 92 8.67 -5.24 -2.84
N LEU A 93 8.85 -6.51 -2.51
CA LEU A 93 10.11 -7.23 -2.59
C LEU A 93 10.04 -8.16 -3.80
N HIS A 94 11.10 -8.18 -4.59
CA HIS A 94 11.30 -9.13 -5.66
C HIS A 94 12.64 -9.84 -5.47
N LEU A 95 12.62 -11.15 -5.39
CA LEU A 95 13.78 -12.01 -5.20
C LEU A 95 13.88 -12.97 -6.39
N ASP A 96 14.99 -12.91 -7.13
CA ASP A 96 15.30 -13.94 -8.12
C ASP A 96 15.61 -15.29 -7.44
N PRO A 97 15.52 -16.42 -8.16
CA PRO A 97 15.85 -17.74 -7.64
C PRO A 97 17.26 -17.83 -7.01
N GLY A 98 17.33 -18.41 -5.80
CA GLY A 98 18.54 -18.60 -5.02
C GLY A 98 19.12 -17.32 -4.40
N THR A 99 18.35 -16.24 -4.33
CA THR A 99 18.77 -14.98 -3.69
C THR A 99 18.19 -14.84 -2.27
N SER A 100 18.69 -13.87 -1.52
CA SER A 100 18.20 -13.55 -0.19
C SER A 100 18.15 -12.05 0.06
N LEU A 101 17.26 -11.64 0.97
CA LEU A 101 17.13 -10.27 1.43
C LEU A 101 16.97 -10.26 2.96
N GLU A 102 17.70 -9.37 3.62
CA GLU A 102 17.50 -9.09 5.03
C GLU A 102 16.53 -7.92 5.20
N LEU A 103 15.49 -8.12 6.02
CA LEU A 103 14.64 -7.05 6.49
C LEU A 103 15.20 -6.52 7.82
N PRO A 104 15.38 -5.19 7.95
CA PRO A 104 15.94 -4.61 9.17
C PRO A 104 14.96 -4.73 10.34
N PRO A 105 15.44 -4.67 11.60
CA PRO A 105 14.56 -4.59 12.75
C PRO A 105 13.76 -3.28 12.73
N THR A 106 12.57 -3.30 13.31
CA THR A 106 11.75 -2.10 13.56
C THR A 106 12.31 -1.29 14.73
N ARG A 107 12.04 0.01 14.78
CA ARG A 107 12.55 0.86 15.87
C ARG A 107 11.72 0.71 17.14
N SER A 108 10.46 0.32 17.03
CA SER A 108 9.54 0.13 18.15
C SER A 108 9.11 -1.32 18.31
N ALA A 109 9.20 -1.84 19.54
CA ALA A 109 8.79 -3.21 19.87
C ALA A 109 7.29 -3.49 19.67
N GLU A 110 6.46 -2.44 19.57
CA GLU A 110 5.02 -2.53 19.31
C GLU A 110 4.69 -2.63 17.81
N THR A 111 5.66 -2.41 16.93
CA THR A 111 5.44 -2.37 15.49
C THR A 111 5.16 -3.77 14.96
N ILE A 112 4.04 -3.92 14.26
CA ILE A 112 3.65 -5.19 13.63
C ILE A 112 4.14 -5.17 12.19
N ARG A 113 4.78 -6.26 11.76
CA ARG A 113 5.18 -6.48 10.36
C ARG A 113 4.55 -7.77 9.86
N THR A 114 3.87 -7.70 8.73
CA THR A 114 3.32 -8.84 7.99
C THR A 114 4.03 -8.94 6.66
N LEU A 115 4.43 -10.15 6.27
CA LEU A 115 4.88 -10.49 4.94
C LEU A 115 3.78 -11.27 4.23
N TYR A 116 3.47 -10.93 2.99
CA TYR A 116 2.55 -11.67 2.13
C TYR A 116 3.27 -12.06 0.84
N VAL A 117 3.41 -13.36 0.58
CA VAL A 117 3.96 -13.88 -0.68
C VAL A 117 2.81 -14.02 -1.66
N PHE A 118 2.92 -13.39 -2.83
CA PHE A 118 1.83 -13.36 -3.82
C PHE A 118 2.23 -13.89 -5.20
N ASP A 119 3.53 -14.04 -5.47
CA ASP A 119 4.00 -14.74 -6.66
C ASP A 119 5.30 -15.52 -6.38
N GLY A 120 5.56 -16.53 -7.21
CA GLY A 120 6.73 -17.42 -7.11
C GLY A 120 6.58 -18.58 -6.13
N ASP A 121 7.69 -19.26 -5.87
CA ASP A 121 7.74 -20.46 -5.00
C ASP A 121 7.75 -20.10 -3.51
N GLY A 122 7.94 -18.82 -3.20
CA GLY A 122 7.93 -18.28 -1.86
C GLY A 122 9.31 -18.16 -1.21
N VAL A 123 9.30 -18.03 0.12
CA VAL A 123 10.49 -17.69 0.90
C VAL A 123 10.65 -18.61 2.11
N GLN A 124 11.89 -18.97 2.39
CA GLN A 124 12.31 -19.59 3.63
C GLN A 124 12.69 -18.50 4.63
N ILE A 125 12.16 -18.63 5.86
CA ILE A 125 12.45 -17.77 7.01
C ILE A 125 12.77 -18.69 8.18
N ASP A 126 14.01 -18.68 8.66
CA ASP A 126 14.51 -19.67 9.62
C ASP A 126 14.18 -21.10 9.16
N GLU A 127 13.43 -21.86 9.96
CA GLU A 127 12.96 -23.22 9.66
C GLU A 127 11.59 -23.27 8.96
N THR A 128 10.95 -22.11 8.72
CA THR A 128 9.59 -22.03 8.17
C THR A 128 9.62 -21.63 6.69
N HIS A 129 8.96 -22.43 5.85
CA HIS A 129 8.70 -22.06 4.46
C HIS A 129 7.33 -21.37 4.34
N LEU A 130 7.32 -20.17 3.76
CA LEU A 130 6.12 -19.46 3.32
C LEU A 130 6.00 -19.61 1.81
N GLY A 131 5.02 -20.39 1.36
CA GLY A 131 4.69 -20.51 -0.06
C GLY A 131 3.88 -19.33 -0.59
N CYS A 132 3.53 -19.38 -1.87
CA CYS A 132 2.64 -18.42 -2.52
C CYS A 132 1.26 -18.34 -1.82
N ASP A 133 0.55 -17.23 -2.02
CA ASP A 133 -0.75 -16.91 -1.42
C ASP A 133 -0.78 -16.97 0.12
N THR A 134 0.36 -16.80 0.77
CA THR A 134 0.49 -16.96 2.22
C THR A 134 0.99 -15.68 2.89
N GLY A 135 0.27 -15.27 3.95
CA GLY A 135 0.65 -14.18 4.83
C GLY A 135 1.16 -14.68 6.18
N SER A 136 2.19 -14.04 6.73
CA SER A 136 2.67 -14.31 8.09
C SER A 136 3.07 -13.04 8.81
N VAL A 137 2.79 -12.99 10.11
CA VAL A 137 3.29 -11.95 11.01
C VAL A 137 4.73 -12.31 11.38
N LEU A 138 5.66 -11.40 11.11
CA LEU A 138 7.08 -11.58 11.36
C LEU A 138 7.45 -11.09 12.77
N ARG A 139 8.54 -11.66 13.31
CA ARG A 139 9.25 -11.08 14.45
C ARG A 139 9.98 -9.83 13.99
N SER A 140 9.35 -8.68 14.16
CA SER A 140 9.78 -7.40 13.60
C SER A 140 10.93 -6.73 14.35
N ASN A 141 11.29 -7.20 15.55
CA ASN A 141 12.31 -6.55 16.39
C ASN A 141 13.74 -7.03 16.13
N ASP A 142 13.88 -8.08 15.33
CA ASP A 142 15.16 -8.67 14.92
C ASP A 142 15.31 -8.59 13.40
N ILE A 143 16.54 -8.78 12.92
CA ILE A 143 16.79 -8.98 11.49
C ILE A 143 16.06 -10.25 11.03
N THR A 144 15.29 -10.14 9.95
CA THR A 144 14.64 -11.30 9.33
C THR A 144 15.24 -11.54 7.95
N THR A 145 15.86 -12.71 7.74
CA THR A 145 16.39 -13.09 6.42
C THR A 145 15.32 -13.85 5.64
N LEU A 146 14.98 -13.36 4.46
CA LEU A 146 14.16 -14.04 3.46
C LEU A 146 15.08 -14.71 2.46
N GLN A 147 14.92 -16.01 2.22
CA GLN A 147 15.68 -16.74 1.21
C GLN A 147 14.70 -17.34 0.21
N SER A 148 14.88 -17.12 -1.08
CA SER A 148 14.02 -17.73 -2.09
C SER A 148 14.80 -18.72 -2.94
N SER A 149 14.37 -19.98 -2.99
CA SER A 149 14.97 -21.00 -3.85
C SER A 149 14.48 -20.89 -5.30
N GLY A 150 13.20 -20.61 -5.50
CA GLY A 150 12.52 -20.57 -6.80
C GLY A 150 12.12 -19.18 -7.29
N GLY A 151 12.49 -18.14 -6.54
CA GLY A 151 12.05 -16.77 -6.78
C GLY A 151 10.75 -16.47 -6.04
N ALA A 152 10.55 -15.20 -5.69
CA ALA A 152 9.34 -14.74 -5.00
C ALA A 152 9.10 -13.25 -5.17
N ASP A 153 7.84 -12.87 -5.29
CA ASP A 153 7.37 -11.51 -5.05
C ASP A 153 6.56 -11.46 -3.76
N CYS A 154 6.91 -10.49 -2.91
CA CYS A 154 6.33 -10.35 -1.59
C CYS A 154 5.93 -8.91 -1.29
N LEU A 155 4.84 -8.74 -0.56
CA LEU A 155 4.39 -7.47 0.00
C LEU A 155 4.69 -7.46 1.50
N VAL A 156 5.42 -6.44 1.95
CA VAL A 156 5.60 -6.15 3.38
C VAL A 156 4.62 -5.06 3.78
N LEU A 157 3.83 -5.35 4.81
CA LEU A 157 2.94 -4.40 5.47
C LEU A 157 3.40 -4.22 6.91
N GLN A 158 3.76 -2.99 7.28
CA GLN A 158 4.24 -2.68 8.62
C GLN A 158 3.50 -1.48 9.18
N GLY A 159 3.32 -1.45 10.49
CA GLY A 159 2.91 -0.24 11.20
C GLY A 159 2.79 -0.47 12.70
N ARG A 160 3.04 0.59 13.45
CA ARG A 160 2.73 0.67 14.87
C ARG A 160 1.21 0.85 15.04
N PRO A 161 0.55 0.07 15.91
CA PRO A 161 -0.86 0.26 16.20
C PRO A 161 -1.17 1.70 16.64
N ILE A 162 -2.28 2.24 16.15
CA ILE A 162 -2.77 3.58 16.57
C ILE A 162 -3.13 3.59 18.07
N GLY A 163 -3.55 2.44 18.62
CA GLY A 163 -3.89 2.31 20.04
C GLY A 163 -5.27 2.86 20.40
N GLU A 164 -6.14 3.12 19.43
CA GLU A 164 -7.49 3.64 19.65
C GLU A 164 -8.57 2.59 19.33
N PRO A 165 -9.77 2.71 19.93
CA PRO A 165 -10.91 1.88 19.57
C PRO A 165 -11.26 1.99 18.08
N VAL A 166 -11.75 0.88 17.51
CA VAL A 166 -12.16 0.78 16.11
C VAL A 166 -13.59 0.23 16.04
N VAL A 167 -14.49 1.02 15.47
CA VAL A 167 -15.87 0.64 15.15
C VAL A 167 -16.08 0.80 13.65
N ARG A 168 -16.45 -0.28 12.97
CA ARG A 168 -16.61 -0.29 11.49
C ARG A 168 -17.99 -0.78 11.07
N LYS A 169 -18.55 -0.18 10.03
CA LYS A 169 -19.73 -0.69 9.34
C LYS A 169 -19.71 -0.27 7.87
N GLY A 170 -19.58 -1.25 6.98
CA GLY A 170 -19.42 -0.99 5.55
C GLY A 170 -18.16 -0.13 5.30
N PRO A 171 -18.28 1.00 4.57
CA PRO A 171 -17.12 1.84 4.21
C PRO A 171 -16.67 2.78 5.33
N PHE A 172 -17.36 2.84 6.47
CA PHE A 172 -17.08 3.80 7.52
C PHE A 172 -16.37 3.14 8.71
N VAL A 173 -15.27 3.77 9.15
CA VAL A 173 -14.44 3.34 10.27
C VAL A 173 -14.26 4.52 11.23
N MET A 174 -14.91 4.46 12.39
CA MET A 174 -14.89 5.47 13.45
C MET A 174 -14.31 4.89 14.75
N ASN A 175 -14.21 5.71 15.80
CA ASN A 175 -13.74 5.25 17.11
C ASN A 175 -14.86 4.78 18.04
N ASP A 176 -16.10 5.19 17.81
CA ASP A 176 -17.25 4.78 18.61
C ASP A 176 -18.55 4.68 17.78
N GLU A 177 -19.59 4.10 18.38
CA GLU A 177 -20.89 3.93 17.71
C GLU A 177 -21.60 5.26 17.41
N ALA A 178 -21.41 6.29 18.25
CA ALA A 178 -22.08 7.57 18.09
C ALA A 178 -21.53 8.31 16.87
N GLY A 179 -20.21 8.36 16.72
CA GLY A 179 -19.50 8.85 15.54
C GLY A 179 -19.91 8.09 14.30
N LEU A 180 -19.98 6.74 14.35
CA LEU A 180 -20.44 5.95 13.22
C LEU A 180 -21.88 6.30 12.80
N ARG A 181 -22.81 6.43 13.76
CA ARG A 181 -24.20 6.84 13.48
C ARG A 181 -24.24 8.22 12.83
N GLN A 182 -23.45 9.17 13.34
CA GLN A 182 -23.36 10.52 12.79
C GLN A 182 -22.82 10.51 11.36
N THR A 183 -21.77 9.74 11.06
CA THR A 183 -21.21 9.56 9.71
C THR A 183 -22.28 9.07 8.72
N PHE A 184 -23.12 8.12 9.10
CA PHE A 184 -24.22 7.67 8.23
C PHE A 184 -25.25 8.78 7.95
N ILE A 185 -25.62 9.56 8.97
CA ILE A 185 -26.53 10.70 8.81
C ILE A 185 -25.92 11.73 7.86
N ASP A 186 -24.64 12.06 8.05
CA ASP A 186 -23.96 13.04 7.21
C ASP A 186 -23.80 12.55 5.77
N TYR A 187 -23.49 11.27 5.56
CA TYR A 187 -23.46 10.67 4.22
C TYR A 187 -24.83 10.73 3.54
N GLN A 188 -25.91 10.35 4.23
CA GLN A 188 -27.27 10.41 3.68
C GLN A 188 -27.71 11.84 3.34
N ARG A 189 -27.28 12.83 4.14
CA ARG A 189 -27.65 14.24 3.93
C ARG A 189 -26.81 14.92 2.85
N THR A 190 -25.51 14.65 2.80
CA THR A 190 -24.54 15.45 2.04
C THR A 190 -23.89 14.70 0.89
N GLY A 191 -23.99 13.36 0.87
CA GLY A 191 -23.21 12.50 -0.02
C GLY A 191 -21.70 12.72 0.09
N PHE A 192 -21.22 13.34 1.18
CA PHE A 192 -19.83 13.81 1.33
C PHE A 192 -19.29 14.54 0.11
N GLY A 193 -19.95 15.63 -0.25
CA GLY A 193 -19.63 16.45 -1.42
C GLY A 193 -20.32 16.01 -2.71
N GLY A 194 -21.06 14.90 -2.66
CA GLY A 194 -21.84 14.38 -3.78
C GLY A 194 -21.01 13.63 -4.82
N TRP A 195 -21.69 13.24 -5.89
CA TRP A 195 -21.09 12.55 -7.03
C TRP A 195 -20.87 13.56 -8.16
N PRO A 196 -19.61 13.89 -8.53
CA PRO A 196 -19.34 14.94 -9.50
C PRO A 196 -19.50 14.45 -10.96
N TRP A 197 -19.77 13.16 -11.18
CA TRP A 197 -19.84 12.56 -12.51
C TRP A 197 -21.29 12.35 -12.96
N PRO A 198 -21.58 12.43 -14.27
CA PRO A 198 -22.93 12.24 -14.80
C PRO A 198 -23.40 10.77 -14.75
N VAL A 199 -22.49 9.82 -14.53
CA VAL A 199 -22.74 8.38 -14.50
C VAL A 199 -21.98 7.75 -13.33
N ASP A 200 -22.47 6.62 -12.81
CA ASP A 200 -21.87 5.94 -11.63
C ASP A 200 -20.52 5.27 -11.92
N GLY A 201 -20.30 4.86 -13.18
CA GLY A 201 -19.07 4.22 -13.66
C GLY A 201 -18.36 5.06 -14.70
N PRO A 202 -17.83 6.25 -14.35
CA PRO A 202 -17.13 7.09 -15.31
C PRO A 202 -15.86 6.37 -15.78
N VAL A 203 -15.71 6.26 -17.09
CA VAL A 203 -14.46 5.82 -17.72
C VAL A 203 -13.84 6.98 -18.45
N HIS A 204 -12.52 7.00 -18.50
CA HIS A 204 -11.80 7.99 -19.29
C HIS A 204 -11.75 7.60 -20.76
N ASP A 205 -11.53 8.59 -21.63
CA ASP A 205 -11.32 8.39 -23.06
C ASP A 205 -10.19 7.36 -23.30
N PRO A 206 -10.35 6.39 -24.22
CA PRO A 206 -9.36 5.35 -24.47
C PRO A 206 -7.99 5.89 -24.93
N ASP A 207 -7.96 7.06 -25.57
CA ASP A 207 -6.71 7.70 -26.03
C ASP A 207 -6.06 8.55 -24.93
N ARG A 208 -6.70 8.66 -23.76
CA ARG A 208 -6.15 9.43 -22.65
C ARG A 208 -4.96 8.72 -22.04
N LYS A 209 -3.82 9.41 -22.02
CA LYS A 209 -2.61 8.97 -21.32
C LYS A 209 -2.85 8.87 -19.81
N ARG A 210 -1.94 8.22 -19.08
CA ARG A 210 -1.93 8.22 -17.61
C ARG A 210 -1.89 9.66 -17.08
N PHE A 211 -2.74 9.98 -16.12
CA PHE A 211 -2.81 11.30 -15.51
C PHE A 211 -3.33 11.19 -14.07
N ALA A 212 -3.11 12.22 -13.28
CA ALA A 212 -3.77 12.44 -12.00
C ALA A 212 -4.25 13.89 -11.90
N VAL A 213 -5.43 14.09 -11.32
CA VAL A 213 -5.99 15.42 -11.05
C VAL A 213 -6.12 15.57 -9.54
N HIS A 214 -5.45 16.57 -8.99
CA HIS A 214 -5.43 16.87 -7.56
C HIS A 214 -6.64 17.70 -7.14
N PRO A 215 -6.98 17.74 -5.83
CA PRO A 215 -8.12 18.52 -5.33
C PRO A 215 -8.06 20.02 -5.67
N ASN A 216 -6.86 20.57 -5.88
CA ASN A 216 -6.65 21.97 -6.29
C ASN A 216 -6.75 22.20 -7.81
N GLY A 217 -7.08 21.17 -8.60
CA GLY A 217 -7.16 21.20 -10.06
C GLY A 217 -5.82 21.04 -10.78
N PHE A 218 -4.70 20.85 -10.05
CA PHE A 218 -3.42 20.54 -10.66
C PHE A 218 -3.48 19.18 -11.37
N VAL A 219 -3.00 19.14 -12.61
CA VAL A 219 -2.93 17.93 -13.43
C VAL A 219 -1.48 17.53 -13.57
N GLU A 220 -1.19 16.27 -13.26
CA GLU A 220 0.11 15.66 -13.46
C GLU A 220 0.03 14.48 -14.43
N GLU A 221 1.11 14.28 -15.18
CA GLU A 221 1.31 13.12 -16.05
C GLU A 221 2.68 12.51 -15.70
N PRO A 222 2.82 11.18 -15.67
CA PRO A 222 4.11 10.55 -15.46
C PRO A 222 5.05 10.86 -16.63
N THR A 223 6.27 11.28 -16.31
CA THR A 223 7.36 11.46 -17.27
C THR A 223 7.92 10.14 -17.77
#